data_AF-A0A4Z0GN48-F1
#
_entry.id   AF-A0A4Z0GN48-F1
#
_cell.length_a   1.000
_cell.length_b   1.000
_cell.length_c   1.000
_cell.angle_alpha   90.00
_cell.angle_beta   90.00
_cell.angle_gamma   90.00
#
_symmetry.space_group_name_H-M   'P 1'
#
loop_
_entity.id
_entity.type
_entity.pdbx_description
1 polymer ?
#
loop_
_entity_poly.entity_id
_entity_poly.type
_entity_poly.pdbx_seq_one_letter_code
_entity_poly.pdbx_strand_id
1 'polypeptide(L)' 'MGEDKETPERRRERLRQEELKRNPTGNVNDAFNRAKNGNLADLAGSLGWKGIGILIFVIIIGFIVASVFLK' A
#
# COMPACT_ATOMS: atom_id res chain seq x y z
N MET A 1 44.93 -13.42 -7.85
CA MET A 1 43.47 -13.27 -7.92
C MET A 1 42.90 -13.84 -6.64
N GLY A 2 42.76 -13.00 -5.61
CA GLY A 2 42.18 -13.40 -4.33
C GLY A 2 40.69 -13.13 -4.40
N GLU A 3 39.88 -14.15 -4.66
CA GLU A 3 38.45 -14.04 -4.44
C GLU A 3 38.23 -14.05 -2.94
N ASP A 4 38.02 -12.85 -2.38
CA ASP A 4 37.45 -12.66 -1.07
C ASP A 4 36.25 -13.58 -0.93
N LYS A 5 36.40 -14.64 -0.12
CA LYS A 5 35.32 -15.55 0.25
C LYS A 5 34.36 -14.80 1.16
N GLU A 6 33.61 -13.85 0.60
CA GLU A 6 32.47 -13.27 1.30
C GLU A 6 31.50 -14.39 1.65
N THR A 7 31.02 -14.37 2.90
CA THR A 7 29.95 -15.27 3.29
C THR A 7 28.74 -15.04 2.39
N PRO A 8 27.97 -16.09 2.06
CA PRO A 8 26.81 -15.96 1.18
C PRO A 8 25.80 -14.90 1.68
N GLU A 9 25.74 -14.68 3.00
CA GLU A 9 24.94 -13.61 3.61
C GLU A 9 25.47 -12.21 3.27
N ARG A 10 26.78 -11.97 3.42
CA ARG A 10 27.39 -10.69 3.06
C ARG A 10 27.26 -10.39 1.57
N ARG A 11 27.45 -11.40 0.71
CA ARG A 11 27.26 -11.24 -0.73
C ARG A 11 25.83 -10.84 -1.08
N ARG A 12 24.83 -11.41 -0.42
CA ARG A 12 23.41 -11.03 -0.60
C ARG A 12 23.14 -9.61 -0.13
N GLU A 13 23.70 -9.23 1.01
CA GLU A 13 23.52 -7.90 1.58
C GLU A 13 24.19 -6.82 0.73
N ARG A 14 25.39 -7.09 0.20
CA ARG A 14 26.08 -6.22 -0.76
C ARG A 14 25.25 -6.00 -2.02
N LEU A 15 24.71 -7.06 -2.62
CA LEU A 15 23.84 -6.97 -3.79
C LEU A 15 22.56 -6.17 -3.49
N ARG A 16 21.93 -6.38 -2.33
CA ARG A 16 20.79 -5.54 -1.89
C ARG A 16 21.16 -4.07 -1.78
N GLN A 17 22.33 -3.75 -1.25
CA GLN A 17 22.80 -2.36 -1.15
C GLN A 17 23.13 -1.75 -2.52
N GLU A 18 23.71 -2.53 -3.44
CA GLU A 18 23.95 -2.09 -4.81
C GLU A 18 22.65 -1.82 -5.57
N GLU A 19 21.62 -2.66 -5.39
CA GLU A 19 20.30 -2.42 -5.97
C GLU A 19 19.62 -1.18 -5.39
N LEU A 20 19.67 -0.99 -4.06
CA LEU A 20 19.13 0.21 -3.40
C LEU A 20 19.81 1.49 -3.88
N LYS A 21 21.14 1.48 -4.10
CA LYS A 21 21.90 2.62 -4.61
C LYS A 21 21.64 2.89 -6.09
N ARG A 22 21.46 1.84 -6.89
CA ARG A 22 21.24 1.94 -8.34
C ARG A 22 19.80 2.27 -8.71
N ASN A 23 18.84 1.87 -7.86
CA ASN A 23 17.42 2.15 -8.05
C ASN A 23 16.78 2.74 -6.78
N PRO A 24 17.18 3.97 -6.38
CA PRO A 24 16.63 4.62 -5.19
C PRO A 24 15.13 4.91 -5.34
N THR A 25 14.66 5.11 -6.57
CA THR A 25 13.25 5.41 -6.89
C THR A 25 12.36 4.17 -6.90
N GLY A 26 12.92 2.95 -7.01
CA GLY A 26 12.14 1.70 -7.06
C GLY A 26 11.28 1.48 -5.82
N ASN A 27 11.86 1.66 -4.63
CA ASN A 27 11.12 1.56 -3.36
C ASN A 27 10.06 2.65 -3.23
N VAL A 28 10.36 3.87 -3.70
CA VAL A 28 9.41 4.99 -3.65
C VAL A 28 8.23 4.73 -4.58
N ASN A 29 8.49 4.20 -5.78
CA ASN A 29 7.44 3.88 -6.76
C ASN A 29 6.56 2.71 -6.28
N ASP A 30 7.13 1.71 -5.60
CA ASP A 30 6.37 0.63 -4.98
C ASP A 30 5.52 1.12 -3.79
N ALA A 31 6.10 1.97 -2.92
CA ALA A 31 5.35 2.60 -1.84
C ALA A 31 4.22 3.50 -2.38
N PHE A 32 4.48 4.23 -3.45
CA PHE A 32 3.49 5.10 -4.08
C PHE A 32 2.39 4.30 -4.79
N ASN A 33 2.74 3.23 -5.51
CA ASN A 33 1.76 2.33 -6.12
C ASN A 33 0.92 1.61 -5.06
N ARG A 34 1.51 1.23 -3.92
CA ARG A 34 0.77 0.65 -2.80
C ARG A 34 -0.18 1.66 -2.14
N ALA A 35 0.25 2.91 -1.97
CA ALA A 35 -0.59 3.97 -1.41
C ALA A 35 -1.69 4.43 -2.38
N LYS A 36 -1.40 4.49 -3.68
CA LYS A 36 -2.32 4.91 -4.74
C LYS A 36 -3.38 3.84 -5.04
N ASN A 37 -3.01 2.56 -4.94
CA ASN A 37 -3.93 1.43 -5.04
C ASN A 37 -4.47 1.02 -3.65
N GLY A 38 -4.77 2.02 -2.80
CA GLY A 38 -5.24 1.84 -1.43
C GLY A 38 -6.24 0.69 -1.32
N ASN A 39 -5.82 -0.36 -0.64
CA ASN A 39 -6.61 -1.58 -0.49
C ASN A 39 -7.86 -1.26 0.34
N LEU A 40 -9.06 -1.68 -0.09
CA LEU A 40 -10.26 -1.58 0.73
C LEU A 40 -10.06 -2.20 2.12
N ALA A 41 -9.17 -3.20 2.24
CA ALA A 41 -8.79 -3.78 3.52
C ALA A 41 -8.02 -2.81 4.43
N ASP A 42 -7.18 -1.92 3.88
CA ASP A 42 -6.49 -0.89 4.66
C ASP A 42 -7.47 0.20 5.10
N LEU A 43 -8.44 0.56 4.24
CA LEU A 43 -9.50 1.51 4.61
C LEU A 43 -10.41 0.92 5.69
N ALA A 44 -10.82 -0.34 5.55
CA ALA A 44 -11.63 -1.04 6.55
C ALA A 44 -10.87 -1.30 7.85
N GLY A 45 -9.57 -1.58 7.77
CA GLY A 45 -8.68 -1.75 8.91
C GLY A 45 -8.44 -0.44 9.68
N SER A 46 -8.26 0.67 8.96
CA SER A 46 -7.99 2.00 9.56
C SER A 46 -9.22 2.71 10.11
N LEU A 47 -10.39 2.60 9.45
CA LEU A 47 -11.67 3.15 9.98
C LEU A 47 -12.25 2.30 11.11
N GLY A 48 -11.87 1.03 11.17
CA GLY A 48 -12.45 0.05 12.07
C GLY A 48 -13.93 -0.23 11.79
N TRP A 49 -14.47 -1.22 12.51
CA TRP A 49 -15.84 -1.70 12.29
C TRP A 49 -16.92 -0.62 12.50
N LYS A 50 -16.68 0.31 13.43
CA LYS A 50 -17.61 1.43 13.69
C LYS A 50 -17.61 2.45 12.54
N GLY A 51 -16.44 2.79 11.99
CA GLY A 51 -16.32 3.73 10.88
C GLY A 51 -16.93 3.17 9.59
N ILE A 52 -16.69 1.88 9.30
CA ILE A 52 -17.33 1.18 8.18
C ILE A 52 -18.85 1.18 8.31
N GLY A 53 -19.39 0.91 9.50
CA GLY A 53 -20.84 0.92 9.74
C GLY A 53 -21.47 2.29 9.47
N ILE A 54 -20.82 3.37 9.94
CA ILE A 54 -21.28 4.75 9.69
C ILE A 54 -21.21 5.08 8.20
N LEU A 55 -20.12 4.73 7.52
CA LEU A 55 -19.93 4.99 6.10
C LEU A 55 -21.03 4.32 5.25
N ILE A 56 -21.33 3.05 5.52
CA ILE A 56 -22.42 2.32 4.85
C ILE A 56 -23.77 3.01 5.10
N PHE A 57 -24.04 3.40 6.35
CA PHE A 57 -25.29 4.06 6.71
C PHE A 57 -25.48 5.38 5.94
N VAL A 58 -24.43 6.20 5.83
CA VAL A 58 -24.46 7.45 5.06
C VAL A 58 -24.71 7.19 3.57
N ILE A 59 -24.07 6.19 2.98
CA ILE A 59 -24.27 5.81 1.57
C ILE A 59 -25.72 5.39 1.33
N ILE A 60 -26.30 4.59 2.22
CA ILE A 60 -27.70 4.14 2.11
C ILE A 60 -28.65 5.33 2.18
N ILE A 61 -28.47 6.24 3.15
CA ILE A 61 -29.31 7.44 3.26
C ILE A 61 -29.18 8.31 2.02
N GLY A 62 -27.95 8.57 1.56
CA GLY A 62 -27.70 9.36 0.35
C GLY A 62 -28.35 8.74 -0.88
N PHE A 63 -28.31 7.41 -1.01
CA PHE A 63 -28.96 6.68 -2.09
C PHE A 63 -30.50 6.77 -2.04
N ILE A 64 -31.10 6.69 -0.85
CA ILE A 64 -32.55 6.85 -0.66
C ILE A 64 -32.97 8.27 -1.05
N VAL A 65 -32.26 9.29 -0.53
CA VAL A 65 -32.52 10.69 -0.87
C VAL A 65 -32.37 10.90 -2.38
N ALA A 66 -31.26 10.47 -2.97
CA ALA A 66 -31.05 10.54 -4.42
C ALA A 66 -32.19 9.85 -5.20
N SER A 67 -32.61 8.65 -4.81
CA SER A 67 -33.67 7.90 -5.50
C SER A 67 -35.05 8.56 -5.38
N VAL A 68 -35.30 9.31 -4.31
CA VAL A 68 -36.56 10.03 -4.10
C VAL A 68 -36.58 11.37 -4.82
N PHE A 69 -35.44 12.08 -4.86
CA PHE A 69 -35.32 13.43 -5.43
C PHE A 69 -34.87 13.48 -6.90
N LEU A 70 -34.11 12.48 -7.38
CA LEU A 70 -33.71 12.32 -8.79
C LEU A 70 -34.68 11.41 -9.56
N LYS A 71 -35.90 11.23 -9.05
CA LYS A 71 -36.99 10.58 -9.77
C LYS A 71 -37.52 11.46 -10.89
#